data_AF-A0A7X2FRD1-F1
#
_entry.id   AF-A0A7X2FRD1-F1
#
_cell.length_a   1.000
_cell.length_b   1.000
_cell.length_c   1.000
_cell.angle_alpha   90.00
_cell.angle_beta   90.00
_cell.angle_gamma   90.00
#
_symmetry.space_group_name_H-M   'P 1'
#
loop_
_entity.id
_entity.type
_entity.pdbx_description
1 polymer ?
#
loop_
_entity_poly.entity_id
_entity_poly.type
_entity_poly.pdbx_seq_one_letter_code
_entity_poly.pdbx_strand_id
1 'polypeptide(L)'
;MAKSTTPAAARSRAKTTTRTGAGNLTPLDFLLKTLRDEKAAPEDRKWAAQQALPYMHPRLSTVAHSGDVLLRHEDALEDLE
;
A
#
# COMPACT_ATOMS: atom_id res chain seq x y z
N MET A 1 -21.96 -22.83 22.35
CA MET A 1 -22.20 -21.96 21.16
C MET A 1 -20.83 -21.70 20.52
N ALA A 2 -20.57 -22.34 19.37
CA ALA A 2 -19.26 -22.33 18.73
C ALA A 2 -19.03 -21.01 17.95
N LYS A 3 -17.91 -20.34 18.18
CA LYS A 3 -17.50 -19.15 17.44
C LYS A 3 -16.84 -19.59 16.14
N SER A 4 -17.42 -19.25 15.00
CA SER A 4 -16.88 -19.51 13.67
C SER A 4 -15.78 -18.49 13.34
N THR A 5 -14.54 -18.96 13.18
CA THR A 5 -13.41 -18.16 12.67
C THR A 5 -13.40 -18.25 11.14
N THR A 6 -13.83 -17.19 10.46
CA THR A 6 -13.65 -17.05 9.01
C THR A 6 -12.18 -16.71 8.71
N PRO A 7 -11.48 -17.44 7.84
CA PRO A 7 -10.09 -17.10 7.51
C PRO A 7 -10.05 -15.79 6.73
N ALA A 8 -9.28 -14.83 7.24
CA ALA A 8 -9.01 -13.58 6.54
C ALA A 8 -8.22 -13.88 5.24
N ALA A 9 -8.80 -13.54 4.10
CA ALA A 9 -8.18 -13.76 2.79
C ALA A 9 -6.82 -13.04 2.72
N ALA A 10 -5.76 -13.82 2.52
CA ALA A 10 -4.40 -13.31 2.32
C ALA A 10 -4.39 -12.39 1.09
N ARG A 11 -4.32 -11.07 1.32
CA ARG A 11 -4.12 -10.10 0.24
C ARG A 11 -2.68 -10.24 -0.24
N SER A 12 -2.48 -11.02 -1.31
CA SER A 12 -1.18 -11.12 -1.96
C SER A 12 -0.70 -9.71 -2.33
N ARG A 13 0.46 -9.31 -1.81
CA ARG A 13 1.14 -8.07 -2.18
C ARG A 13 1.28 -8.07 -3.70
N ALA A 14 0.51 -7.22 -4.38
CA ALA A 14 0.50 -7.16 -5.83
C ALA A 14 1.92 -6.84 -6.34
N LYS A 15 2.63 -7.86 -6.79
CA LYS A 15 3.87 -7.73 -7.55
C LYS A 15 3.50 -7.26 -8.96
N THR A 16 3.07 -6.02 -9.08
CA THR A 16 2.79 -5.42 -10.39
C THR A 16 3.99 -4.57 -10.81
N THR A 17 5.13 -5.23 -11.02
CA THR A 17 6.26 -4.62 -11.74
C THR A 17 6.04 -4.85 -13.23
N THR A 18 5.29 -3.92 -13.81
CA THR A 18 5.53 -3.26 -15.11
C THR A 18 6.47 -3.99 -16.09
N ARG A 19 5.88 -4.58 -17.12
CA ARG A 19 6.51 -4.69 -18.43
C ARG A 19 5.45 -4.48 -19.49
N THR A 20 5.33 -3.25 -19.92
CA THR A 20 4.48 -2.92 -21.05
C THR A 20 5.38 -2.06 -21.94
N GLY A 21 5.72 -2.61 -23.11
CA GLY A 21 6.79 -2.11 -24.00
C GLY A 21 6.60 -0.67 -24.46
N ALA A 22 7.61 -0.11 -25.13
CA ALA A 22 7.63 1.26 -25.65
C ALA A 22 6.26 1.70 -26.22
N GLY A 23 5.52 2.51 -25.46
CA GLY A 23 4.14 2.90 -25.75
C GLY A 23 3.14 2.74 -24.60
N ASN A 24 3.53 2.12 -23.47
CA ASN A 24 2.58 1.79 -22.42
C ASN A 24 2.80 2.61 -21.14
N LEU A 25 1.96 3.62 -20.99
CA LEU A 25 1.87 4.46 -19.80
C LEU A 25 1.43 3.62 -18.60
N THR A 26 2.22 3.60 -17.54
CA THR A 26 1.78 2.93 -16.31
C THR A 26 0.68 3.74 -15.62
N PRO A 27 -0.13 3.14 -14.74
CA PRO A 27 -1.12 3.91 -13.98
C PRO A 27 -0.50 5.08 -13.19
N LEU A 28 0.73 4.89 -12.69
CA LEU A 28 1.48 5.95 -12.01
C LEU A 28 1.90 7.05 -13.00
N ASP A 29 2.36 6.69 -14.20
CA ASP A 29 2.74 7.69 -15.20
C ASP A 29 1.54 8.51 -15.67
N PHE A 30 0.36 7.87 -15.81
CA PHE A 30 -0.88 8.57 -16.11
C PHE A 30 -1.24 9.55 -15.00
N LEU A 31 -1.20 9.12 -13.74
CA LEU A 31 -1.44 9.96 -12.58
C LEU A 31 -0.53 11.20 -12.59
N LEU A 32 0.78 10.98 -12.76
CA LEU A 32 1.78 12.05 -12.75
C LEU A 32 1.64 12.98 -13.96
N LYS A 33 1.30 12.45 -15.13
CA LYS A 33 1.04 13.25 -16.33
C LYS A 33 -0.15 14.18 -16.13
N THR A 34 -1.28 13.65 -15.63
CA THR A 34 -2.49 14.45 -15.37
C THR A 34 -2.25 15.52 -14.30
N LEU A 35 -1.49 15.20 -13.25
CA LEU A 35 -1.18 16.15 -12.19
C LEU A 35 -0.34 17.35 -12.68
N ARG A 36 0.59 17.09 -13.61
CA ARG A 36 1.55 18.07 -14.15
C ARG A 36 1.03 18.85 -15.35
N ASP A 37 -0.04 18.38 -16.00
CA ASP A 37 -0.61 19.07 -17.15
C ASP A 37 -1.40 20.31 -16.71
N GLU A 38 -0.88 21.48 -17.04
CA GLU A 38 -1.50 22.77 -16.73
C GLU A 38 -2.80 23.01 -17.52
N LYS A 39 -2.98 22.33 -18.65
CA LYS A 39 -4.16 22.45 -19.51
C LYS A 39 -5.27 21.47 -19.15
N ALA A 40 -5.00 20.51 -18.26
CA ALA A 40 -6.01 19.58 -17.77
C ALA A 40 -7.08 20.31 -16.96
N ALA A 41 -8.30 19.75 -16.95
CA ALA A 41 -9.39 20.34 -16.19
C ALA A 41 -9.04 20.40 -14.68
N PRO A 42 -9.48 21.44 -13.95
CA PRO A 42 -9.20 21.54 -12.52
C PRO A 42 -9.66 20.32 -11.71
N GLU A 43 -10.77 19.70 -12.10
CA GLU A 43 -11.31 18.48 -11.47
C GLU A 43 -10.35 17.28 -11.60
N ASP A 44 -9.81 17.05 -12.80
CA ASP A 44 -8.86 15.95 -13.05
C ASP A 44 -7.57 16.14 -12.27
N ARG A 45 -7.08 17.39 -12.18
CA ARG A 45 -5.90 17.74 -11.39
C ARG A 45 -6.13 17.57 -9.89
N LYS A 46 -7.30 17.96 -9.38
CA LYS A 46 -7.69 17.76 -7.96
C LYS A 46 -7.76 16.27 -7.63
N TRP A 47 -8.35 15.46 -8.50
CA TRP A 47 -8.39 14.01 -8.34
C TRP A 47 -6.99 13.41 -8.28
N ALA A 48 -6.12 13.76 -9.24
CA ALA A 48 -4.75 13.25 -9.29
C ALA A 48 -3.96 13.64 -8.02
N ALA A 49 -4.15 14.87 -7.51
CA ALA A 49 -3.52 15.34 -6.28
C ALA A 49 -3.94 14.52 -5.05
N GLN A 50 -5.24 14.23 -4.91
CA GLN A 50 -5.74 13.40 -3.79
C GLN A 50 -5.16 11.99 -3.79
N GLN A 51 -5.07 11.35 -4.96
CA GLN A 51 -4.51 10.01 -5.10
C GLN A 51 -2.99 9.98 -4.83
N ALA A 52 -2.28 11.10 -5.02
CA ALA A 52 -0.85 11.21 -4.73
C ALA A 52 -0.54 11.39 -3.22
N LEU A 53 -1.50 11.84 -2.41
CA LEU A 53 -1.31 12.13 -0.98
C LEU A 53 -0.66 10.98 -0.17
N PRO A 54 -1.04 9.70 -0.33
CA PRO A 54 -0.44 8.60 0.42
C PRO A 54 1.07 8.44 0.21
N TYR A 55 1.57 8.92 -0.93
CA TYR A 55 2.98 8.83 -1.30
C TYR A 55 3.75 10.12 -0.98
N MET A 56 3.08 11.28 -0.96
CA MET A 56 3.71 12.58 -0.69
C MET A 56 3.78 12.91 0.80
N HIS A 57 2.76 12.50 1.55
CA HIS A 57 2.75 12.63 2.99
C HIS A 57 2.95 11.23 3.52
N PRO A 58 4.14 10.88 4.04
CA PRO A 58 4.28 9.67 4.82
C PRO A 58 3.31 9.81 5.99
N ARG A 59 2.10 9.28 5.85
CA ARG A 59 1.40 8.79 7.02
C ARG A 59 2.39 7.80 7.60
N LEU A 60 2.76 8.00 8.86
CA LEU A 60 3.18 6.88 9.69
C LEU A 60 2.06 5.86 9.56
N SER A 61 2.21 4.94 8.60
CA SER A 61 1.55 3.67 8.62
C SER A 61 2.23 2.93 9.77
N THR A 62 1.97 3.37 11.00
CA THR A 62 1.62 2.40 12.03
C THR A 62 0.34 1.74 11.50
N VAL A 63 0.53 0.85 10.53
CA VAL A 63 -0.32 -0.32 10.39
C VAL A 63 -0.37 -0.82 11.82
N ALA A 64 -1.50 -0.62 12.48
CA ALA A 64 -1.73 -1.22 13.77
C ALA A 64 -1.44 -2.70 13.54
N HIS A 65 -0.28 -3.14 14.00
CA HIS A 65 0.17 -4.49 13.75
C HIS A 65 -0.72 -5.32 14.65
N SER A 66 -1.82 -5.84 14.10
CA SER A 66 -2.75 -6.71 14.81
C SER A 66 -2.17 -8.12 14.96
N GLY A 67 -0.85 -8.23 14.95
CA GLY A 67 -0.16 -9.46 15.29
C GLY A 67 -0.05 -9.46 16.80
N ASP A 68 -0.77 -10.36 17.45
CA ASP A 68 -0.55 -10.65 18.86
C ASP A 68 0.87 -11.22 18.96
N VAL A 69 1.81 -10.43 19.46
CA VAL A 69 3.18 -10.90 19.72
C VAL A 69 3.12 -11.69 21.01
N LEU A 70 2.73 -12.97 20.89
CA LEU A 70 2.64 -13.90 22.02
C LEU A 70 4.01 -14.38 22.52
N LEU A 71 5.08 -14.00 21.83
CA LEU A 71 6.45 -14.39 22.13
C LEU A 71 7.15 -13.22 22.81
N ARG A 72 7.51 -13.39 24.09
CA ARG A 72 8.28 -12.37 24.78
C ARG A 72 9.75 -12.51 24.41
N HIS A 73 10.48 -11.40 24.48
CA HIS A 73 11.87 -11.36 24.05
C HIS A 73 12.74 -12.31 24.88
N GLU A 74 12.44 -12.40 26.18
CA GLU A 74 13.07 -13.31 27.13
C GLU A 74 12.91 -14.79 26.73
N ASP A 75 11.70 -15.22 26.34
CA ASP A 75 11.43 -16.61 25.97
C ASP A 75 12.23 -17.03 24.72
N ALA A 76 12.43 -16.11 23.78
CA ALA A 76 13.20 -16.36 22.57
C ALA A 76 14.72 -16.46 22.81
N LEU A 77 15.22 -15.89 23.91
CA LEU A 77 16.64 -15.96 24.25
C LEU A 77 17.01 -17.29 24.90
N GLU A 78 16.08 -17.92 25.63
CA GLU A 78 16.31 -19.23 26.24
C GLU A 78 16.56 -20.34 25.21
N ASP A 79 15.98 -20.24 24.00
CA ASP A 79 16.18 -21.20 22.91
C ASP A 79 17.54 -21.07 22.18
N LEU A 80 18.33 -20.03 22.49
CA LEU A 80 19.63 -19.74 21.86
C LEU A 80 20.83 -20.18 22.71
N GLU A 81 20.61 -20.58 23.97
CA GLU A 81 21.63 -21.13 24.89
C GLU A 81 21.73 -22.67 24.78
#